data_AF-A0A850GQ51-F1
#
_entry.id   AF-A0A850GQ51-F1
#
_cell.length_a   1.000
_cell.length_b   1.000
_cell.length_c   1.000
_cell.angle_alpha   90.00
_cell.angle_beta   90.00
_cell.angle_gamma   90.00
#
_symmetry.space_group_name_H-M   'P 1'
#
loop_
_entity.id
_entity.type
_entity.pdbx_description
1 polymer ?
#
loop_
_entity_poly.entity_id
_entity_poly.type
_entity_poly.pdbx_seq_one_letter_code
_entity_poly.pdbx_strand_id
1 'polypeptide(L)'
;MVSGDLEIPGWAWAALGGVTLGGLLGAMVISARRPAWEILLRRAGAPRELWPFAAIQRYTESRGNPKAGLGRPELFPAWAEPRNASRAQQLNEADAAASAYDRNAEAYAESPYPRQMWVFGSGGAYGLLPANALAPWQDTDALRRGKVTPYDVFNPWRSTVFFLEYVRRLIGKSSFTSLPERSRTFMALKRGMASPALVSDVNEQKTRSQTSRKNATKALKSLGLREDYLDQPVPLDWPNYRGGLELVP
;
A
#
# COMPACT_ATOMS: atom_id res chain seq x y z
N MET A 1 -6.34 -34.37 -54.54
CA MET A 1 -6.76 -34.76 -53.19
C MET A 1 -5.65 -35.56 -52.55
N VAL A 2 -4.95 -34.98 -51.57
CA VAL A 2 -4.23 -35.74 -50.53
C VAL A 2 -4.39 -34.93 -49.25
N SER A 3 -5.36 -35.33 -48.42
CA SER A 3 -5.50 -34.91 -47.04
C SER A 3 -4.58 -35.81 -46.21
N GLY A 4 -3.39 -35.30 -45.87
CA GLY A 4 -2.50 -35.96 -44.92
C GLY A 4 -2.83 -35.46 -43.52
N ASP A 5 -3.61 -36.22 -42.77
CA ASP A 5 -3.86 -35.97 -41.36
C ASP A 5 -2.55 -36.16 -40.58
N LEU A 6 -2.00 -35.04 -40.10
CA LEU A 6 -0.90 -35.04 -39.14
C LEU A 6 -1.45 -35.50 -37.78
N GLU A 7 -1.39 -36.81 -37.52
CA GLU A 7 -1.69 -37.36 -36.21
C GLU A 7 -0.66 -36.88 -35.18
N ILE A 8 -1.08 -36.00 -34.28
CA ILE A 8 -0.26 -35.54 -33.16
C ILE A 8 -0.16 -36.70 -32.14
N PRO A 9 1.05 -37.15 -31.78
CA PRO A 9 1.23 -38.26 -30.84
C PRO A 9 0.58 -37.98 -29.48
N GLY A 10 -0.10 -38.98 -28.91
CA GLY A 10 -0.82 -38.85 -27.63
C GLY A 10 0.04 -38.39 -26.44
N TRP A 11 1.35 -38.64 -26.46
CA TRP A 11 2.28 -38.16 -25.44
C TRP A 11 2.44 -36.63 -25.45
N ALA A 12 2.28 -35.97 -26.61
CA ALA A 12 2.33 -34.52 -26.71
C ALA A 12 1.11 -33.87 -26.04
N TRP A 13 -0.07 -34.48 -26.15
CA TRP A 13 -1.27 -34.07 -25.43
C TRP A 13 -1.15 -34.26 -23.92
N ALA A 14 -0.55 -35.38 -23.48
CA ALA A 14 -0.29 -35.63 -22.07
C ALA A 14 0.73 -34.65 -21.47
N ALA A 15 1.79 -34.30 -22.21
CA ALA A 15 2.78 -33.31 -21.79
C ALA A 15 2.18 -31.90 -21.71
N LEU A 16 1.38 -31.49 -22.70
CA LEU A 16 0.65 -30.22 -22.68
C LEU A 16 -0.32 -30.18 -21.49
N GLY A 17 -1.13 -31.22 -21.30
CA GLY A 17 -2.09 -31.31 -20.19
C GLY A 17 -1.42 -31.29 -18.81
N GLY A 18 -0.27 -31.94 -18.67
CA GLY A 18 0.54 -31.92 -17.44
C GLY A 18 1.11 -30.53 -17.12
N VAL A 19 1.56 -29.79 -18.13
CA VAL A 19 2.05 -28.41 -17.96
C VAL A 19 0.91 -27.45 -17.63
N THR A 20 -0.26 -27.58 -18.24
CA THR A 20 -1.43 -26.73 -17.90
C THR A 20 -1.97 -27.05 -16.50
N LEU A 21 -2.14 -28.31 -16.14
CA LEU A 21 -2.61 -28.70 -14.80
C LEU A 21 -1.59 -28.36 -13.71
N GLY A 22 -0.30 -28.64 -13.94
CA GLY A 22 0.77 -28.26 -13.03
C GLY A 22 0.91 -26.74 -12.87
N GLY A 23 0.76 -25.98 -13.96
CA GLY A 23 0.75 -24.52 -13.95
C GLY A 23 -0.47 -23.93 -13.24
N LEU A 24 -1.67 -24.50 -13.45
CA LEU A 24 -2.90 -24.09 -12.77
C LEU A 24 -2.86 -24.41 -11.27
N LEU A 25 -2.41 -25.60 -10.89
CA LEU A 25 -2.25 -25.98 -9.48
C LEU A 25 -1.17 -25.12 -8.81
N GLY A 26 -0.05 -24.86 -9.49
CA GLY A 26 0.98 -23.94 -9.02
C GLY A 26 0.45 -22.52 -8.81
N ALA A 27 -0.32 -21.99 -9.77
CA ALA A 27 -0.96 -20.68 -9.67
C ALA A 27 -2.01 -20.61 -8.55
N MET A 28 -2.82 -21.67 -8.36
CA MET A 28 -3.78 -21.78 -7.27
C MET A 28 -3.11 -21.88 -5.90
N VAL A 29 -2.01 -22.61 -5.78
CA VAL A 29 -1.24 -22.69 -4.53
C VAL A 29 -0.55 -21.35 -4.23
N ILE A 30 -0.05 -20.64 -5.24
CA ILE A 30 0.54 -19.30 -5.06
C ILE A 30 -0.52 -18.25 -4.70
N SER A 31 -1.72 -18.33 -5.29
CA SER A 31 -2.83 -17.43 -4.96
C SER A 31 -3.46 -17.74 -3.60
N ALA A 32 -3.53 -19.01 -3.20
CA ALA A 32 -3.99 -19.44 -1.88
C ALA A 32 -3.00 -19.11 -0.74
N ARG A 33 -1.72 -18.90 -1.03
CA ARG A 33 -0.67 -18.63 -0.02
C ARG A 33 -0.60 -17.18 0.46
N ARG A 34 -1.34 -16.24 -0.13
CA ARG A 34 -1.44 -14.87 0.38
C ARG A 34 -2.84 -14.70 0.99
N PRO A 35 -2.99 -14.47 2.31
CA PRO A 35 -4.30 -14.17 2.86
C PRO A 35 -4.89 -13.01 2.06
N ALA A 36 -6.15 -13.17 1.62
CA ALA A 36 -6.88 -12.08 1.01
C ALA A 36 -6.75 -10.86 1.94
N TRP A 37 -6.40 -9.70 1.40
CA TRP A 37 -6.07 -8.50 2.18
C TRP A 37 -7.19 -8.12 3.17
N GLU A 38 -8.44 -8.50 2.89
CA GLU A 38 -9.59 -8.42 3.79
C GLU A 38 -9.41 -9.22 5.09
N ILE A 39 -8.79 -10.40 5.03
CA ILE A 39 -8.44 -11.20 6.21
C ILE A 39 -7.46 -10.43 7.09
N LEU A 40 -6.49 -9.75 6.47
CA LEU A 40 -5.52 -8.92 7.21
C LEU A 40 -6.21 -7.72 7.88
N LEU A 41 -7.12 -7.03 7.17
CA LEU A 41 -7.90 -5.94 7.75
C LEU A 41 -8.80 -6.41 8.89
N ARG A 42 -9.49 -7.54 8.70
CA ARG A 42 -10.34 -8.15 9.73
C ARG A 42 -9.51 -8.52 10.96
N ARG A 43 -8.36 -9.18 10.75
CA ARG A 43 -7.45 -9.57 11.83
C ARG A 43 -6.91 -8.36 12.59
N ALA A 44 -6.66 -7.25 11.90
CA ALA A 44 -6.22 -6.01 12.54
C ALA A 44 -7.35 -5.32 13.32
N GLY A 45 -8.62 -5.65 13.06
CA GLY A 45 -9.77 -5.01 13.69
C GLY A 45 -10.23 -3.72 13.00
N ALA A 46 -9.89 -3.52 11.72
CA ALA A 46 -10.30 -2.34 10.96
C ALA A 46 -11.82 -2.33 10.71
N PRO A 47 -12.50 -1.16 10.80
CA PRO A 47 -13.91 -1.02 10.44
C PRO A 47 -14.18 -1.49 9.00
N ARG A 48 -15.32 -2.14 8.76
CA ARG A 48 -15.65 -2.72 7.45
C ARG A 48 -15.81 -1.65 6.38
N GLU A 49 -16.28 -0.48 6.76
CA GLU A 49 -16.45 0.71 5.94
C GLU A 49 -15.13 1.17 5.33
N LEU A 50 -13.99 0.84 5.96
CA LEU A 50 -12.65 1.19 5.50
C LEU A 50 -12.08 0.19 4.48
N TRP A 51 -12.69 -0.99 4.31
CA TRP A 51 -12.16 -2.02 3.42
C TRP A 51 -12.17 -1.58 1.95
N PRO A 52 -13.23 -0.94 1.41
CA PRO A 52 -13.18 -0.42 0.04
C PRO A 52 -12.10 0.66 -0.12
N PHE A 53 -11.88 1.51 0.89
CA PHE A 53 -10.79 2.50 0.88
C PHE A 53 -9.41 1.83 0.82
N ALA A 54 -9.20 0.75 1.59
CA ALA A 54 -7.98 -0.05 1.51
C ALA A 54 -7.81 -0.67 0.12
N ALA A 55 -8.88 -1.19 -0.50
CA ALA A 55 -8.84 -1.72 -1.87
C ALA A 55 -8.46 -0.63 -2.89
N ILE A 56 -9.07 0.56 -2.78
CA ILE A 56 -8.76 1.72 -3.63
C ILE A 56 -7.29 2.10 -3.50
N GLN A 57 -6.79 2.27 -2.27
CA GLN A 57 -5.38 2.61 -2.03
C GLN A 57 -4.45 1.55 -2.64
N ARG A 58 -4.73 0.26 -2.39
CA ARG A 58 -3.93 -0.83 -2.95
C ARG A 58 -3.91 -0.81 -4.47
N TYR A 59 -5.06 -0.57 -5.08
CA TYR A 59 -5.18 -0.50 -6.53
C TYR A 59 -4.44 0.70 -7.12
N THR A 60 -4.53 1.89 -6.51
CA THR A 60 -3.85 3.08 -7.02
C THR A 60 -2.33 2.99 -6.92
N GLU A 61 -1.81 2.43 -5.83
CA GLU A 61 -0.37 2.43 -5.57
C GLU A 61 0.38 1.26 -6.22
N SER A 62 -0.20 0.06 -6.17
CA SER A 62 0.55 -1.18 -6.48
C SER A 62 -0.23 -2.21 -7.29
N ARG A 63 -1.51 -1.95 -7.60
CA ARG A 63 -2.44 -3.00 -8.08
C ARG A 63 -2.51 -4.19 -7.12
N GLY A 64 -2.29 -3.94 -5.83
CA GLY A 64 -2.28 -4.96 -4.77
C GLY A 64 -0.98 -5.76 -4.68
N ASN A 65 0.05 -5.47 -5.48
CA ASN A 65 1.33 -6.16 -5.41
C ASN A 65 2.12 -5.73 -4.15
N PRO A 66 2.35 -6.64 -3.17
CA PRO A 66 3.10 -6.33 -1.96
C PRO A 66 4.60 -6.10 -2.21
N LYS A 67 5.13 -6.42 -3.39
CA LYS A 67 6.53 -6.18 -3.76
C LYS A 67 6.72 -4.89 -4.56
N ALA A 68 5.65 -4.24 -4.99
CA ALA A 68 5.75 -3.04 -5.80
C ALA A 68 6.50 -1.94 -5.06
N GLY A 69 7.32 -1.19 -5.80
CA GLY A 69 8.00 -0.01 -5.29
C GLY A 69 7.92 1.16 -6.28
N LEU A 70 8.00 2.38 -5.77
CA LEU A 70 8.24 3.57 -6.58
C LEU A 70 9.38 4.36 -5.94
N GLY A 71 10.41 4.67 -6.71
CA GLY A 71 11.61 5.33 -6.19
C GLY A 71 12.85 4.96 -6.98
N ARG A 72 14.03 5.02 -6.36
CA ARG A 72 15.32 4.69 -7.00
C ARG A 72 15.55 3.18 -7.02
N PRO A 73 15.45 2.48 -8.17
CA PRO A 73 15.54 1.02 -8.24
C PRO A 73 16.80 0.45 -7.57
N GLU A 74 17.92 1.17 -7.66
CA GLU A 74 19.22 0.83 -7.08
C GLU A 74 19.23 0.76 -5.54
N LEU A 75 18.25 1.37 -4.87
CA LEU A 75 18.14 1.37 -3.40
C LEU A 75 17.15 0.34 -2.86
N PHE A 76 16.34 -0.29 -3.72
CA PHE A 76 15.39 -1.31 -3.31
C PHE A 76 16.11 -2.62 -2.97
N PRO A 77 15.55 -3.44 -2.06
CA PRO A 77 16.05 -4.80 -1.86
C PRO A 77 15.84 -5.63 -3.14
N ALA A 78 16.73 -6.59 -3.41
CA ALA A 78 16.78 -7.33 -4.68
C ALA A 78 15.49 -8.09 -5.04
N TRP A 79 14.63 -8.38 -4.06
CA TRP A 79 13.36 -9.08 -4.25
C TRP A 79 12.16 -8.15 -4.49
N ALA A 80 12.33 -6.84 -4.37
CA ALA A 80 11.28 -5.87 -4.68
C ALA A 80 11.09 -5.77 -6.20
N GLU A 81 9.93 -5.27 -6.60
CA GLU A 81 9.54 -5.10 -7.99
C GLU A 81 9.26 -3.60 -8.26
N PRO A 82 10.30 -2.74 -8.35
CA PRO A 82 10.12 -1.33 -8.64
C PRO A 82 9.40 -1.12 -9.96
N ARG A 83 8.43 -0.20 -9.96
CA ARG A 83 7.63 0.11 -11.14
C ARG A 83 8.47 0.81 -12.19
N ASN A 84 8.20 0.47 -13.45
CA ASN A 84 8.71 1.23 -14.58
C ASN A 84 7.97 2.58 -14.66
N ALA A 85 8.58 3.61 -14.09
CA ALA A 85 8.08 4.99 -14.01
C ALA A 85 9.15 5.94 -14.59
N SER A 86 8.76 7.17 -14.92
CA SER A 86 9.75 8.12 -15.44
C SER A 86 10.83 8.41 -14.39
N ARG A 87 12.07 8.69 -14.83
CA ARG A 87 13.17 8.99 -13.89
C ARG A 87 12.82 10.13 -12.94
N ALA A 88 12.13 11.16 -13.42
CA ALA A 88 11.66 12.26 -12.59
C ALA A 88 10.70 11.80 -11.48
N GLN A 89 9.75 10.90 -11.78
CA GLN A 89 8.85 10.33 -10.77
C GLN A 89 9.60 9.49 -9.74
N GLN A 90 10.54 8.67 -10.19
CA GLN A 90 11.40 7.85 -9.32
C GLN A 90 12.22 8.71 -8.36
N LEU A 91 12.84 9.79 -8.87
CA LEU A 91 13.62 10.72 -8.05
C LEU A 91 12.73 11.46 -7.06
N ASN A 92 11.60 12.01 -7.50
CA ASN A 92 10.67 12.72 -6.62
C ASN A 92 10.16 11.85 -5.46
N GLU A 93 9.89 10.56 -5.70
CA GLU A 93 9.43 9.65 -4.66
C GLU A 93 10.55 9.30 -3.67
N ALA A 94 11.77 9.06 -4.17
CA ALA A 94 12.94 8.83 -3.31
C ALA A 94 13.31 10.09 -2.49
N ASP A 95 13.19 11.29 -3.07
CA ASP A 95 13.45 12.55 -2.38
C ASP A 95 12.36 12.84 -1.33
N ALA A 96 11.11 12.41 -1.57
CA ALA A 96 10.06 12.44 -0.57
C ALA A 96 10.34 11.47 0.59
N ALA A 97 10.87 10.27 0.30
CA ALA A 97 11.31 9.31 1.32
C ALA A 97 12.49 9.86 2.14
N ALA A 98 13.47 10.46 1.47
CA ALA A 98 14.59 11.16 2.09
C ALA A 98 14.11 12.27 3.03
N SER A 99 13.27 13.17 2.54
CA SER A 99 12.69 14.24 3.34
C SER A 99 11.89 13.70 4.54
N ALA A 100 11.21 12.55 4.39
CA ALA A 100 10.49 11.92 5.48
C ALA A 100 11.42 11.32 6.53
N TYR A 101 12.53 10.69 6.13
CA TYR A 101 13.56 10.23 7.04
C TYR A 101 14.23 11.40 7.76
N ASP A 102 14.67 12.42 7.02
CA ASP A 102 15.47 13.51 7.55
C ASP A 102 14.70 14.32 8.62
N ARG A 103 13.37 14.46 8.50
CA ARG A 103 12.52 15.07 9.55
C ARG A 103 12.50 14.31 10.88
N ASN A 104 12.86 13.03 10.87
CA ASN A 104 12.80 12.12 12.02
C ASN A 104 14.15 11.45 12.28
N ALA A 105 15.24 11.99 11.73
CA ALA A 105 16.55 11.34 11.73
C ALA A 105 17.05 11.06 13.16
N GLU A 106 16.75 11.94 14.11
CA GLU A 106 17.08 11.77 15.53
C GLU A 106 16.39 10.54 16.13
N ALA A 107 15.08 10.40 15.94
CA ALA A 107 14.30 9.24 16.40
C ALA A 107 14.72 7.91 15.73
N TYR A 108 15.44 7.99 14.60
CA TYR A 108 15.95 6.85 13.85
C TYR A 108 17.45 6.63 14.03
N ALA A 109 18.14 7.46 14.83
CA ALA A 109 19.59 7.39 15.01
C ALA A 109 20.03 6.04 15.60
N GLU A 110 19.21 5.43 16.43
CA GLU A 110 19.47 4.13 17.08
C GLU A 110 18.99 2.93 16.26
N SER A 111 18.36 3.14 15.09
CA SER A 111 17.97 2.01 14.23
C SER A 111 19.22 1.37 13.61
N PRO A 112 19.29 0.03 13.51
CA PRO A 112 20.42 -0.66 12.89
C PRO A 112 20.46 -0.46 11.36
N TYR A 113 19.42 0.11 10.77
CA TYR A 113 19.31 0.35 9.34
C TYR A 113 19.85 1.72 8.96
N PRO A 114 20.89 1.80 8.11
CA PRO A 114 21.45 3.08 7.66
C PRO A 114 20.46 3.82 6.76
N ARG A 115 20.56 5.16 6.71
CA ARG A 115 19.69 6.06 5.92
C ARG A 115 19.37 5.56 4.51
N GLN A 116 20.34 5.00 3.78
CA GLN A 116 20.13 4.48 2.42
C GLN A 116 19.01 3.43 2.31
N MET A 117 18.74 2.67 3.38
CA MET A 117 17.66 1.68 3.45
C MET A 117 16.28 2.30 3.70
N TRP A 118 16.21 3.58 4.06
CA TRP A 118 14.97 4.31 4.35
C TRP A 118 14.48 5.14 3.16
N VAL A 119 15.39 5.50 2.25
CA VAL A 119 15.18 6.53 1.24
C VAL A 119 15.00 5.97 -0.17
N PHE A 120 14.72 4.67 -0.29
CA PHE A 120 14.49 4.04 -1.58
C PHE A 120 13.26 4.57 -2.31
N GLY A 121 12.28 5.13 -1.58
CA GLY A 121 11.00 5.60 -2.10
C GLY A 121 9.83 5.02 -1.31
N SER A 122 8.69 4.80 -1.97
CA SER A 122 7.55 4.09 -1.40
C SER A 122 7.55 2.62 -1.79
N GLY A 123 6.95 1.79 -0.93
CA GLY A 123 6.91 0.35 -1.13
C GLY A 123 5.62 -0.30 -0.66
N GLY A 124 5.41 -1.51 -1.15
CA GLY A 124 4.36 -2.39 -0.71
C GLY A 124 3.01 -2.13 -1.33
N ALA A 125 2.03 -2.90 -0.85
CA ALA A 125 0.70 -2.88 -1.43
C ALA A 125 0.02 -1.51 -1.30
N TYR A 126 0.36 -0.72 -0.28
CA TYR A 126 -0.24 0.58 0.00
C TYR A 126 0.62 1.78 -0.41
N GLY A 127 1.79 1.56 -1.03
CA GLY A 127 2.69 2.63 -1.47
C GLY A 127 3.18 3.50 -0.32
N LEU A 128 3.65 2.89 0.78
CA LEU A 128 4.03 3.63 1.98
C LEU A 128 5.50 4.03 1.94
N LEU A 129 5.79 5.27 2.34
CA LEU A 129 7.15 5.70 2.65
C LEU A 129 7.56 5.11 4.00
N PRO A 130 8.70 4.39 4.11
CA PRO A 130 9.10 3.70 5.35
C PRO A 130 9.09 4.59 6.59
N ALA A 131 9.72 5.77 6.49
CA ALA A 131 9.80 6.72 7.60
C ALA A 131 8.43 7.26 8.05
N ASN A 132 7.42 7.34 7.18
CA ASN A 132 6.08 7.74 7.58
C ASN A 132 5.29 6.57 8.17
N ALA A 133 5.47 5.37 7.61
CA ALA A 133 4.83 4.14 8.06
C ALA A 133 5.26 3.75 9.48
N LEU A 134 6.55 3.90 9.77
CA LEU A 134 7.16 3.53 11.04
C LEU A 134 7.12 4.64 12.09
N ALA A 135 6.48 5.77 11.79
CA ALA A 135 6.40 6.89 12.72
C ALA A 135 5.80 6.53 14.11
N PRO A 136 4.85 5.57 14.26
CA PRO A 136 4.42 5.11 15.59
C PRO A 136 5.51 4.39 16.41
N TRP A 137 6.55 3.87 15.77
CA TRP A 137 7.66 3.15 16.42
C TRP A 137 8.89 4.04 16.64
N GLN A 138 8.79 5.34 16.35
CA GLN A 138 9.80 6.32 16.74
C GLN A 138 10.08 6.20 18.25
N ASP A 139 11.36 6.21 18.61
CA ASP A 139 11.82 6.14 20.01
C ASP A 139 11.44 4.84 20.76
N THR A 140 10.97 3.80 20.07
CA THR A 140 10.64 2.50 20.69
C THR A 140 11.78 1.50 20.61
N ASP A 141 11.83 0.57 21.58
CA ASP A 141 12.77 -0.56 21.59
C ASP A 141 12.64 -1.46 20.35
N ALA A 142 11.43 -1.57 19.78
CA ALA A 142 11.19 -2.35 18.58
C ALA A 142 12.00 -1.80 17.38
N LEU A 143 12.07 -0.48 17.25
CA LEU A 143 12.87 0.15 16.20
C LEU A 143 14.37 0.02 16.48
N ARG A 144 14.81 0.35 17.71
CA ARG A 144 16.23 0.30 18.12
C ARG A 144 16.84 -1.09 17.91
N ARG A 145 16.08 -2.14 18.21
CA ARG A 145 16.52 -3.54 18.06
C ARG A 145 16.30 -4.10 16.65
N GLY A 146 15.82 -3.28 15.70
CA GLY A 146 15.52 -3.73 14.34
C GLY A 146 14.38 -4.74 14.24
N LYS A 147 13.50 -4.83 15.24
CA LYS A 147 12.28 -5.65 15.16
C LYS A 147 11.31 -5.11 14.12
N VAL A 148 11.31 -3.81 13.89
CA VAL A 148 10.68 -3.14 12.76
C VAL A 148 11.73 -2.53 11.85
N THR A 149 11.49 -2.59 10.55
CA THR A 149 12.49 -2.33 9.50
C THR A 149 11.88 -1.53 8.35
N PRO A 150 12.68 -0.76 7.59
CA PRO A 150 12.17 -0.03 6.43
C PRO A 150 11.47 -0.90 5.39
N TYR A 151 11.87 -2.17 5.30
CA TYR A 151 11.34 -3.14 4.34
C TYR A 151 10.02 -3.78 4.79
N ASP A 152 9.56 -3.51 6.01
CA ASP A 152 8.26 -4.00 6.48
C ASP A 152 7.08 -3.41 5.70
N VAL A 153 7.29 -2.30 4.99
CA VAL A 153 6.29 -1.77 4.05
C VAL A 153 5.92 -2.80 2.98
N PHE A 154 6.78 -3.78 2.67
CA PHE A 154 6.50 -4.86 1.72
C PHE A 154 5.92 -6.13 2.38
N ASN A 155 6.01 -6.26 3.71
CA ASN A 155 5.42 -7.38 4.43
C ASN A 155 3.89 -7.22 4.44
N PRO A 156 3.10 -8.18 3.94
CA PRO A 156 1.65 -8.00 3.81
C PRO A 156 0.94 -7.64 5.12
N TRP A 157 1.27 -8.30 6.23
CA TRP A 157 0.66 -8.02 7.53
C TRP A 157 1.09 -6.65 8.06
N ARG A 158 2.40 -6.40 8.14
CA ARG A 158 2.92 -5.15 8.71
C ARG A 158 2.52 -3.94 7.88
N SER A 159 2.57 -4.05 6.55
CA SER A 159 2.10 -3.01 5.63
C SER A 159 0.62 -2.67 5.83
N THR A 160 -0.24 -3.67 6.09
CA THR A 160 -1.64 -3.44 6.45
C THR A 160 -1.76 -2.70 7.78
N VAL A 161 -1.02 -3.11 8.81
CA VAL A 161 -1.04 -2.41 10.11
C VAL A 161 -0.53 -0.97 9.97
N PHE A 162 0.55 -0.75 9.23
CA PHE A 162 1.11 0.59 9.00
C PHE A 162 0.14 1.49 8.23
N PHE A 163 -0.54 0.95 7.23
CA PHE A 163 -1.61 1.66 6.53
C PHE A 163 -2.71 2.10 7.50
N LEU A 164 -3.18 1.20 8.37
CA LEU A 164 -4.21 1.50 9.35
C LEU A 164 -3.76 2.55 10.37
N GLU A 165 -2.53 2.45 10.89
CA GLU A 165 -1.96 3.48 11.75
C GLU A 165 -1.86 4.83 11.05
N TYR A 166 -1.41 4.83 9.80
CA TYR A 166 -1.28 6.08 9.06
C TYR A 166 -2.64 6.74 8.82
N VAL A 167 -3.66 5.95 8.50
CA VAL A 167 -5.04 6.45 8.38
C VAL A 167 -5.56 6.98 9.72
N ARG A 168 -5.38 6.24 10.82
CA ARG A 168 -5.79 6.68 12.16
C ARG A 168 -5.13 7.99 12.56
N ARG A 169 -3.83 8.15 12.26
CA ARG A 169 -3.09 9.40 12.46
C ARG A 169 -3.60 10.53 11.58
N LEU A 170 -4.01 10.26 10.33
CA LEU A 170 -4.62 11.27 9.48
C LEU A 170 -5.97 11.73 10.05
N ILE A 171 -6.80 10.80 10.54
CA ILE A 171 -8.08 11.11 11.21
C ILE A 171 -7.84 11.97 12.46
N GLY A 172 -6.81 11.65 13.25
CA GLY A 172 -6.46 12.40 14.46
C GLY A 172 -5.76 13.75 14.22
N LYS A 173 -5.39 14.09 12.99
CA LYS A 173 -4.71 15.36 12.70
C LYS A 173 -5.66 16.56 12.77
N SER A 174 -5.16 17.69 13.27
CA SER A 174 -5.90 18.96 13.32
C SER A 174 -6.46 19.39 11.96
N SER A 175 -5.75 19.10 10.87
CA SER A 175 -6.22 19.39 9.51
C SER A 175 -7.41 18.54 9.06
N PHE A 176 -7.65 17.38 9.70
CA PHE A 176 -8.83 16.55 9.48
C PHE A 176 -9.94 16.90 10.48
N THR A 177 -9.61 17.00 11.76
CA THR A 177 -10.60 17.26 12.82
C THR A 177 -11.23 18.66 12.74
N SER A 178 -10.52 19.65 12.18
CA SER A 178 -11.07 20.99 11.94
C SER A 178 -11.98 21.09 10.71
N LEU A 179 -12.07 20.04 9.88
CA LEU A 179 -12.98 20.04 8.73
C LEU A 179 -14.45 20.08 9.18
N PRO A 180 -15.33 20.73 8.40
CA PRO A 180 -16.76 20.54 8.51
C PRO A 180 -17.09 19.04 8.45
N GLU A 181 -18.07 18.59 9.23
CA GLU A 181 -18.41 17.17 9.36
C GLU A 181 -18.66 16.49 8.00
N ARG A 182 -19.43 17.16 7.12
CA ARG A 182 -19.70 16.73 5.74
C ARG A 182 -18.45 16.55 4.85
N SER A 183 -17.32 17.11 5.27
CA SER A 183 -16.05 17.08 4.52
C SER A 183 -15.05 16.07 5.10
N ARG A 184 -15.38 15.38 6.20
CA ARG A 184 -14.58 14.31 6.82
C ARG A 184 -14.80 12.98 6.09
N THR A 185 -14.48 12.96 4.80
CA THR A 185 -14.82 11.86 3.89
C THR A 185 -13.62 10.99 3.53
N PHE A 186 -13.87 9.83 2.90
CA PHE A 186 -12.80 8.97 2.38
C PHE A 186 -11.93 9.69 1.33
N MET A 187 -12.47 10.67 0.59
CA MET A 187 -11.67 11.51 -0.30
C MET A 187 -10.65 12.35 0.47
N ALA A 188 -11.03 12.94 1.60
CA ALA A 188 -10.10 13.69 2.44
C ALA A 188 -8.95 12.80 2.93
N LEU A 189 -9.24 11.56 3.32
CA LEU A 189 -8.21 10.57 3.64
C LEU A 189 -7.36 10.20 2.42
N LYS A 190 -7.96 9.97 1.24
CA LYS A 190 -7.21 9.64 0.02
C LYS A 190 -6.20 10.74 -0.34
N ARG A 191 -6.59 12.00 -0.21
CA ARG A 191 -5.67 13.14 -0.38
C ARG A 191 -4.59 13.13 0.70
N GLY A 192 -4.96 12.87 1.95
CA GLY A 192 -4.03 12.72 3.07
C GLY A 192 -2.98 11.63 2.86
N MET A 193 -3.35 10.50 2.24
CA MET A 193 -2.44 9.43 1.87
C MET A 193 -1.38 9.90 0.86
N ALA A 194 -1.76 10.77 -0.07
CA ALA A 194 -0.81 11.37 -1.02
C ALA A 194 0.08 12.43 -0.34
N SER A 195 -0.50 13.26 0.53
CA SER A 195 0.23 14.17 1.41
C SER A 195 -0.69 14.66 2.54
N PRO A 196 -0.25 14.63 3.81
CA PRO A 196 -1.06 15.13 4.93
C PRO A 196 -1.52 16.58 4.78
N ALA A 197 -0.80 17.41 4.02
CA ALA A 197 -1.14 18.81 3.77
C ALA A 197 -2.32 19.00 2.78
N LEU A 198 -2.82 17.91 2.17
CA LEU A 198 -3.95 17.93 1.24
C LEU A 198 -5.27 17.47 1.89
N VAL A 199 -5.24 17.05 3.15
CA VAL A 199 -6.45 16.65 3.88
C VAL A 199 -7.47 17.79 3.87
N SER A 200 -7.00 19.00 4.18
CA SER A 200 -7.81 20.22 4.28
C SER A 200 -8.19 20.86 2.93
N ASP A 201 -7.70 20.33 1.81
CA ASP A 201 -7.99 20.88 0.47
C ASP A 201 -9.36 20.41 -0.03
N VAL A 202 -10.43 20.75 0.71
CA VAL A 202 -11.80 20.26 0.49
C VAL A 202 -12.27 20.48 -0.94
N ASN A 203 -11.98 21.65 -1.50
CA ASN A 203 -12.40 22.09 -2.83
C ASN A 203 -11.42 21.67 -3.94
N GLU A 204 -10.39 20.88 -3.63
CA GLU A 204 -9.42 20.34 -4.60
C GLU A 204 -8.75 21.42 -5.45
N GLN A 205 -8.35 22.51 -4.81
CA GLN A 205 -7.69 23.64 -5.49
C GLN A 205 -6.30 23.24 -5.98
N LYS A 206 -5.65 22.27 -5.32
CA LYS A 206 -4.31 21.81 -5.70
C LYS A 206 -4.39 20.70 -6.76
N THR A 207 -3.55 20.78 -7.79
CA THR A 207 -3.44 19.77 -8.87
C THR A 207 -3.24 18.34 -8.33
N ARG A 208 -2.49 18.18 -7.23
CA ARG A 208 -2.25 16.87 -6.61
C ARG A 208 -3.53 16.28 -5.98
N SER A 209 -4.42 17.12 -5.45
CA SER A 209 -5.73 16.71 -4.93
C SER A 209 -6.64 16.23 -6.07
N GLN A 210 -6.72 16.99 -7.16
CA GLN A 210 -7.48 16.63 -8.36
C GLN A 210 -6.97 15.32 -8.97
N THR A 211 -5.65 15.14 -9.02
CA THR A 211 -5.01 13.89 -9.48
C THR A 211 -5.39 12.72 -8.57
N SER A 212 -5.41 12.94 -7.25
CA SER A 212 -5.82 11.93 -6.28
C SER A 212 -7.28 11.50 -6.49
N ARG A 213 -8.20 12.46 -6.73
CA ARG A 213 -9.60 12.13 -7.05
C ARG A 213 -9.70 11.34 -8.34
N LYS A 214 -9.10 11.83 -9.43
CA LYS A 214 -9.11 11.13 -10.73
C LYS A 214 -8.64 9.68 -10.63
N ASN A 215 -7.53 9.45 -9.91
CA ASN A 215 -6.98 8.11 -9.72
C ASN A 215 -7.89 7.22 -8.86
N ALA A 216 -8.49 7.79 -7.80
CA ALA A 216 -9.40 7.07 -6.93
C ALA A 216 -10.73 6.73 -7.64
N THR A 217 -11.30 7.65 -8.42
CA THR A 217 -12.49 7.39 -9.24
C THR A 217 -12.22 6.30 -10.28
N LYS A 218 -11.05 6.30 -10.93
CA LYS A 218 -10.66 5.21 -11.84
C LYS A 218 -10.54 3.87 -11.10
N ALA A 219 -10.02 3.88 -9.88
CA ALA A 219 -9.93 2.69 -9.04
C ALA A 219 -11.31 2.16 -8.65
N LEU A 220 -12.23 3.02 -8.21
CA LEU A 220 -13.62 2.66 -7.91
C LEU A 220 -14.27 1.90 -9.08
N LYS A 221 -14.21 2.49 -10.29
CA LYS A 221 -14.74 1.87 -11.52
C LYS A 221 -14.12 0.51 -11.79
N SER A 222 -12.80 0.40 -11.64
CA SER A 222 -12.08 -0.85 -11.90
C SER A 222 -12.39 -1.94 -10.87
N LEU A 223 -12.75 -1.55 -9.65
CA LEU A 223 -13.07 -2.44 -8.54
C LEU A 223 -14.57 -2.76 -8.44
N GLY A 224 -15.40 -2.19 -9.32
CA GLY A 224 -16.87 -2.35 -9.25
C GLY A 224 -17.50 -1.68 -8.03
N LEU A 225 -16.84 -0.65 -7.47
CA LEU A 225 -17.33 0.08 -6.32
C LEU A 225 -18.17 1.29 -6.75
N ARG A 226 -19.12 1.70 -5.90
CA ARG A 226 -19.98 2.86 -6.13
C ARG A 226 -19.16 4.15 -6.24
N GLU A 227 -19.55 5.05 -7.15
CA GLU A 227 -18.84 6.31 -7.38
C GLU A 227 -18.87 7.25 -6.16
N ASP A 228 -19.97 7.24 -5.40
CA ASP A 228 -20.19 8.10 -4.24
C ASP A 228 -19.44 7.66 -2.98
N TYR A 229 -18.76 6.51 -3.01
CA TYR A 229 -18.02 5.99 -1.84
C TYR A 229 -16.98 6.98 -1.30
N LEU A 230 -16.29 7.71 -2.18
CA LEU A 230 -15.26 8.67 -1.76
C LEU A 230 -15.84 9.85 -0.98
N ASP A 231 -17.12 10.16 -1.17
CA ASP A 231 -17.79 11.27 -0.52
C ASP A 231 -18.54 10.81 0.76
N GLN A 232 -18.48 9.51 1.09
CA GLN A 232 -19.01 8.99 2.35
C GLN A 232 -18.15 9.41 3.55
N PRO A 233 -18.78 9.62 4.72
CA PRO A 233 -18.07 9.93 5.95
C PRO A 233 -17.19 8.76 6.40
N VAL A 234 -16.07 9.10 7.02
CA VAL A 234 -15.13 8.11 7.59
C VAL A 234 -15.63 7.68 8.97
N PRO A 235 -15.60 6.38 9.32
CA PRO A 235 -15.84 5.95 10.69
C PRO A 235 -14.74 6.49 11.62
N LEU A 236 -15.12 7.24 12.64
CA LEU A 236 -14.18 7.84 13.60
C LEU A 236 -13.85 6.90 14.77
N ASP A 237 -14.77 6.00 15.11
CA ASP A 237 -14.58 5.00 16.17
C ASP A 237 -14.15 3.64 15.60
N TRP A 238 -13.08 3.09 16.17
CA TRP A 238 -12.41 1.87 15.71
C TRP A 238 -12.24 0.89 16.90
N PRO A 239 -13.35 0.43 17.52
CA PRO A 239 -13.30 -0.22 18.84
C PRO A 239 -12.54 -1.54 18.86
N ASN A 240 -12.41 -2.21 17.71
CA ASN A 240 -11.71 -3.48 17.58
C ASN A 240 -10.24 -3.33 17.18
N TYR A 241 -9.81 -2.12 16.80
CA TYR A 241 -8.45 -1.85 16.36
C TYR A 241 -7.55 -1.55 17.55
N ARG A 242 -6.61 -2.46 17.83
CA ARG A 242 -5.78 -2.44 19.03
C ARG A 242 -4.57 -1.50 18.96
N GLY A 243 -4.32 -0.91 17.79
CA GLY A 243 -3.15 -0.06 17.56
C GLY A 243 -1.93 -0.82 17.05
N GLY A 244 -1.07 -0.12 16.33
CA GLY A 244 0.07 -0.68 15.63
C GLY A 244 1.09 -1.29 16.57
N LEU A 245 1.38 -0.63 17.70
CA LEU A 245 2.36 -1.09 18.68
C LEU A 245 1.98 -2.43 19.33
N GLU A 246 0.68 -2.72 19.48
CA GLU A 246 0.23 -4.04 19.98
C GLU A 246 0.29 -5.10 18.86
N LEU A 247 -0.09 -4.72 17.63
CA LEU A 247 -0.18 -5.63 16.50
C LEU A 247 1.19 -5.98 15.86
N VAL A 248 2.19 -5.13 16.07
CA VAL A 248 3.58 -5.30 15.62
C VAL A 248 4.53 -4.80 16.75
N PRO A 249 4.82 -5.67 17.74
CA PRO A 249 5.68 -5.34 18.89
C PRO A 249 7.19 -5.54 18.64
#